data_AF-A0A1Q7YR34-F1
#
_entry.id   AF-A0A1Q7YR34-F1
#
_cell.length_a   1.000
_cell.length_b   1.000
_cell.length_c   1.000
_cell.angle_alpha   90.00
_cell.angle_beta   90.00
_cell.angle_gamma   90.00
#
_symmetry.space_group_name_H-M   'P 1'
#
loop_
_entity.id
_entity.type
_entity.pdbx_description
1 polymer ?
#
loop_
_entity_poly.entity_id
_entity_poly.type
_entity_poly.pdbx_seq_one_letter_code
_entity_poly.pdbx_strand_id
1 'polypeptide(L)'
;MHLHGGIEAWYTRGGGRPKPSIYGIWDVEQMTIDGQIRSPLLTDYDRWRRVIFDFTTSTSFQRMDESFASFGSSINDKSKTLTLAKDDDKNWKANFTFDRTARDRLVLDGAMNGHGIHMELELVDLDQFPVVNRAFHWINDYPFER
;
A
#
# COMPACT_ATOMS: atom_id res chain seq x y z
N MET A 1 -24.81 -8.58 -25.43
CA MET A 1 -23.42 -8.97 -25.11
C MET A 1 -22.73 -7.76 -24.51
N HIS A 2 -22.39 -7.74 -23.20
CA HIS A 2 -21.37 -6.89 -22.54
C HIS A 2 -21.27 -7.20 -21.02
N LEU A 3 -21.57 -8.44 -20.60
CA LEU A 3 -21.45 -8.86 -19.19
C LEU A 3 -20.06 -9.43 -18.85
N HIS A 4 -19.32 -9.93 -19.84
CA HIS A 4 -18.03 -10.59 -19.63
C HIS A 4 -16.92 -9.62 -19.17
N GLY A 5 -16.85 -8.41 -19.74
CA GLY A 5 -15.81 -7.44 -19.38
C GLY A 5 -15.96 -6.84 -17.97
N GLY A 6 -17.19 -6.74 -17.44
CA GLY A 6 -17.44 -6.24 -16.10
C GLY A 6 -17.05 -7.23 -15.00
N ILE A 7 -17.33 -8.52 -15.22
CA ILE A 7 -16.93 -9.59 -14.30
C ILE A 7 -15.41 -9.74 -14.30
N GLU A 8 -14.75 -9.75 -15.47
CA GLU A 8 -13.28 -9.80 -15.54
C GLU A 8 -12.61 -8.58 -14.88
N ALA A 9 -13.17 -7.38 -15.07
CA ALA A 9 -12.68 -6.17 -14.37
C ALA A 9 -12.81 -6.28 -12.84
N TRP A 10 -13.85 -6.95 -12.34
CA TRP A 10 -14.06 -7.16 -10.89
C TRP A 10 -12.98 -8.05 -10.25
N TYR A 11 -12.53 -9.09 -10.96
CA TYR A 11 -11.47 -10.00 -10.50
C TYR A 11 -10.05 -9.49 -10.77
N THR A 12 -9.88 -8.51 -11.67
CA THR A 12 -8.54 -7.96 -11.99
C THR A 12 -8.27 -6.63 -11.27
N ARG A 13 -9.29 -5.78 -11.12
CA ARG A 13 -9.18 -4.42 -10.55
C ARG A 13 -10.14 -4.15 -9.40
N GLY A 14 -11.28 -4.86 -9.36
CA GLY A 14 -12.30 -4.72 -8.31
C GLY A 14 -12.01 -5.52 -7.03
N GLY A 15 -13.00 -5.58 -6.15
CA GLY A 15 -12.86 -6.18 -4.80
C GLY A 15 -12.63 -7.69 -4.76
N GLY A 16 -12.84 -8.40 -5.88
CA GLY A 16 -12.60 -9.84 -6.00
C GLY A 16 -11.17 -10.22 -6.39
N ARG A 17 -10.30 -9.23 -6.59
CA ARG A 17 -8.92 -9.49 -7.02
C ARG A 17 -8.08 -10.17 -5.91
N PRO A 18 -7.05 -10.94 -6.29
CA PRO A 18 -6.06 -11.42 -5.33
C PRO A 18 -5.41 -10.25 -4.58
N LYS A 19 -5.26 -10.41 -3.27
CA LYS A 19 -4.60 -9.43 -2.40
C LYS A 19 -3.23 -9.97 -1.96
N PRO A 20 -2.22 -9.10 -1.79
CA PRO A 20 -0.95 -9.51 -1.20
C PRO A 20 -1.14 -10.00 0.24
N SER A 21 -0.25 -10.86 0.73
CA SER A 21 -0.30 -11.41 2.10
C SER A 21 -0.20 -10.34 3.20
N ILE A 22 0.48 -9.24 2.90
CA ILE A 22 0.65 -8.04 3.75
C ILE A 22 -0.31 -6.91 3.34
N TYR A 23 -1.45 -7.27 2.75
CA TYR A 23 -2.49 -6.33 2.33
C TYR A 23 -2.87 -5.35 3.43
N GLY A 24 -2.93 -4.07 3.07
CA GLY A 24 -3.33 -3.01 3.98
C GLY A 24 -2.75 -1.65 3.59
N ILE A 25 -3.28 -0.63 4.27
CA ILE A 25 -2.66 0.68 4.38
C ILE A 25 -1.92 0.67 5.71
N TRP A 26 -0.62 0.98 5.68
CA TRP A 26 0.21 0.93 6.86
C TRP A 26 0.81 2.31 7.12
N ASP A 27 0.60 2.86 8.32
CA ASP A 27 1.29 4.06 8.78
C ASP A 27 2.74 3.70 9.12
N VAL A 28 3.66 4.60 8.75
CA VAL A 28 5.07 4.47 9.12
C VAL A 28 5.23 5.12 10.49
N GLU A 29 5.41 4.31 11.53
CA GLU A 29 5.62 4.78 12.90
C GLU A 29 7.06 5.26 13.07
N GLN A 30 8.01 4.38 12.70
CA GLN A 30 9.44 4.67 12.76
C GLN A 30 10.10 4.36 11.43
N MET A 31 11.05 5.21 11.03
CA MET A 31 11.89 4.99 9.86
C MET A 31 13.32 5.36 10.18
N THR A 32 14.27 4.52 9.79
CA THR A 32 15.69 4.87 9.80
C THR A 32 16.27 4.78 8.39
N ILE A 33 17.21 5.68 8.10
CA ILE A 33 18.03 5.66 6.88
C ILE A 33 19.48 5.58 7.34
N ASP A 34 20.19 4.54 6.92
CA ASP A 34 21.57 4.22 7.34
C ASP A 34 21.73 4.24 8.87
N GLY A 35 20.73 3.73 9.59
CA GLY A 35 20.70 3.65 11.05
C GLY A 35 20.32 4.95 11.77
N GLN A 36 20.09 6.05 11.05
CA GLN A 36 19.65 7.32 11.64
C GLN A 36 18.12 7.45 11.59
N ILE A 37 17.50 7.69 12.76
CA ILE A 37 16.05 7.90 12.86
C ILE A 37 15.65 9.17 12.10
N ARG A 38 14.66 9.05 11.22
CA ARG A 38 14.04 10.17 10.50
C ARG A 38 12.81 10.64 11.27
N SER A 39 12.86 11.89 11.74
CA SER A 39 11.78 12.46 12.54
C SER A 39 10.49 12.58 11.70
N PRO A 40 9.30 12.38 12.29
CA PRO A 40 8.01 12.47 11.59
C PRO A 40 7.58 13.93 11.29
N LEU A 41 8.54 14.81 10.97
CA LEU A 41 8.26 16.20 10.62
C LEU A 41 7.71 16.26 9.19
N LEU A 42 6.66 17.05 8.98
CA LEU A 42 6.04 17.24 7.66
C LEU A 42 7.02 17.78 6.60
N THR A 43 8.14 18.38 7.04
CA THR A 43 9.18 18.96 6.18
C THR A 43 10.32 17.99 5.86
N ASP A 44 10.35 16.78 6.44
CA ASP A 44 11.35 15.77 6.09
C ASP A 44 10.85 14.96 4.87
N TYR A 45 11.29 15.39 3.68
CA TYR A 45 10.89 14.78 2.40
C TYR A 45 11.53 13.41 2.13
N ASP A 46 12.51 12.99 2.93
CA ASP A 46 13.11 11.66 2.80
C ASP A 46 12.32 10.59 3.57
N ARG A 47 11.31 10.98 4.37
CA ARG A 47 10.47 10.08 5.15
C ARG A 47 9.16 9.74 4.41
N TRP A 48 8.78 8.47 4.47
CA TRP A 48 7.45 8.03 4.06
C TRP A 48 6.44 8.19 5.19
N ARG A 49 5.23 8.63 4.86
CA ARG A 49 4.09 8.68 5.78
C ARG A 49 3.41 7.32 5.86
N ARG A 50 3.20 6.66 4.72
CA ARG A 50 2.52 5.37 4.61
C ARG A 50 3.11 4.46 3.55
N VAL A 51 2.91 3.16 3.74
CA VAL A 51 3.12 2.14 2.72
C VAL A 51 1.80 1.42 2.45
N ILE A 52 1.44 1.25 1.18
CA ILE A 52 0.14 0.72 0.76
C ILE A 52 0.36 -0.51 -0.12
N PHE A 53 -0.14 -1.64 0.38
CA PHE A 53 -0.14 -2.93 -0.30
C PHE A 53 -1.57 -3.27 -0.73
N ASP A 54 -2.01 -2.73 -1.87
CA ASP A 54 -3.38 -2.91 -2.36
C ASP A 54 -3.46 -3.92 -3.53
N PHE A 55 -2.37 -4.02 -4.31
CA PHE A 55 -2.23 -4.93 -5.45
C PHE A 55 -1.05 -5.87 -5.25
N THR A 56 -1.11 -7.06 -5.86
CA THR A 56 0.00 -8.02 -5.83
C THR A 56 1.20 -7.58 -6.67
N THR A 57 0.97 -6.70 -7.65
CA THR A 57 1.97 -6.26 -8.64
C THR A 57 2.45 -4.83 -8.44
N SER A 58 1.89 -4.08 -7.49
CA SER A 58 2.34 -2.71 -7.21
C SER A 58 2.20 -2.35 -5.74
N THR A 59 3.17 -1.57 -5.24
CA THR A 59 3.17 -1.00 -3.89
C THR A 59 3.28 0.52 -4.01
N SER A 60 2.49 1.25 -3.23
CA SER A 60 2.54 2.72 -3.21
C SER A 60 3.05 3.23 -1.88
N PHE A 61 3.90 4.25 -1.92
CA PHE A 61 4.43 4.96 -0.77
C PHE A 61 3.84 6.36 -0.76
N GLN A 62 3.24 6.76 0.36
CA GLN A 62 2.74 8.12 0.54
C GLN A 62 3.82 8.95 1.21
N ARG A 63 4.10 10.14 0.67
CA ARG A 63 5.00 11.14 1.27
C ARG A 63 4.30 11.95 2.36
N MET A 64 5.07 12.74 3.11
CA MET A 64 4.53 13.65 4.13
C MET A 64 3.61 14.74 3.55
N ASP A 65 3.82 15.15 2.30
CA ASP A 65 2.98 16.10 1.55
C ASP A 65 1.77 15.44 0.85
N GLU A 66 1.46 14.19 1.21
CA GLU A 66 0.35 13.38 0.70
C GLU A 66 0.48 12.90 -0.75
N SER A 67 1.53 13.30 -1.47
CA SER A 67 1.83 12.76 -2.80
C SER A 67 2.25 11.29 -2.73
N PHE A 68 2.07 10.57 -3.85
CA PHE A 68 2.35 9.14 -3.94
C PHE A 68 3.54 8.84 -4.86
N ALA A 69 4.37 7.89 -4.44
CA ALA A 69 5.33 7.20 -5.29
C ALA A 69 4.89 5.74 -5.43
N SER A 70 4.52 5.31 -6.65
CA SER A 70 4.12 3.94 -6.95
C SER A 70 5.26 3.17 -7.60
N PHE A 71 5.42 1.91 -7.20
CA PHE A 71 6.43 1.01 -7.72
C PHE A 71 5.77 -0.30 -8.15
N GLY A 72 6.25 -0.90 -9.23
CA GLY A 72 5.99 -2.31 -9.49
C GLY A 72 6.55 -3.14 -8.35
N SER A 73 5.81 -4.13 -7.85
CA SER A 73 6.19 -4.93 -6.70
C SER A 73 6.06 -6.42 -6.94
N SER A 74 6.97 -7.20 -6.34
CA SER A 74 6.88 -8.65 -6.26
C SER A 74 7.09 -9.08 -4.81
N ILE A 75 6.10 -9.78 -4.26
CA ILE A 75 6.11 -10.30 -2.88
C ILE A 75 6.28 -11.82 -2.93
N ASN A 76 7.26 -12.33 -2.19
CA ASN A 76 7.46 -13.76 -2.01
C ASN A 76 7.22 -14.13 -0.53
N ASP A 77 6.10 -14.80 -0.28
CA ASP A 77 5.68 -15.17 1.08
C ASP A 77 6.53 -16.25 1.74
N LYS A 78 7.23 -17.06 0.94
CA LYS A 78 8.12 -18.12 1.45
C LYS A 78 9.43 -17.54 1.93
N SER A 79 10.06 -16.67 1.14
CA SER A 79 11.31 -16.02 1.51
C SER A 79 11.13 -14.72 2.30
N LYS A 80 9.88 -14.26 2.48
CA LYS A 80 9.55 -13.02 3.18
C LYS A 80 10.24 -11.80 2.56
N THR A 81 10.22 -11.71 1.23
CA THR A 81 10.88 -10.64 0.48
C THR A 81 9.91 -9.82 -0.36
N LEU A 82 10.16 -8.52 -0.42
CA LEU A 82 9.52 -7.53 -1.29
C LEU A 82 10.58 -6.93 -2.21
N THR A 83 10.39 -7.04 -3.52
CA THR A 83 11.20 -6.34 -4.51
C THR A 83 10.36 -5.26 -5.19
N LEU A 84 10.88 -4.04 -5.23
CA LEU A 84 10.29 -2.90 -5.92
C LEU A 84 11.07 -2.59 -7.20
N ALA A 85 10.36 -2.10 -8.21
CA ALA A 85 10.89 -1.67 -9.49
C ALA A 85 10.21 -0.38 -9.95
N LYS A 86 10.94 0.45 -10.68
CA LYS A 86 10.37 1.61 -11.36
C LYS A 86 9.95 1.23 -12.77
N ASP A 87 8.86 1.85 -13.25
CA ASP A 87 8.39 1.63 -14.62
C ASP A 87 9.27 2.36 -15.65
N ASP A 88 9.85 3.51 -15.27
CA ASP A 88 10.73 4.33 -16.11
C ASP A 88 12.21 3.92 -16.06
N ASP A 89 12.60 3.11 -15.07
CA ASP A 89 13.95 2.57 -14.93
C ASP A 89 13.93 1.07 -14.60
N LYS A 90 14.20 0.24 -15.62
CA LYS A 90 14.20 -1.22 -15.52
C LYS A 90 15.33 -1.78 -14.65
N ASN A 91 16.42 -1.03 -14.48
CA ASN A 91 17.58 -1.45 -13.70
C ASN A 91 17.45 -1.05 -12.23
N TRP A 92 16.59 -0.08 -11.94
CA TRP A 92 16.31 0.31 -10.57
C TRP A 92 15.56 -0.80 -9.83
N LYS A 93 16.12 -1.23 -8.70
CA LYS A 93 15.52 -2.17 -7.77
C LYS A 93 15.72 -1.69 -6.35
N ALA A 94 14.69 -1.87 -5.52
CA ALA A 94 14.83 -1.82 -4.08
C ALA A 94 14.36 -3.16 -3.50
N ASN A 95 15.12 -3.72 -2.57
CA ASN A 95 14.84 -5.03 -2.00
C ASN A 95 14.67 -4.90 -0.50
N PHE A 96 13.61 -5.50 0.00
CA PHE A 96 13.26 -5.54 1.41
C PHE A 96 12.95 -6.98 1.83
N THR A 97 13.30 -7.32 3.07
CA THR A 97 12.65 -8.36 3.83
C THR A 97 11.47 -7.76 4.58
N PHE A 98 10.44 -8.57 4.82
CA PHE A 98 9.30 -8.15 5.62
C PHE A 98 8.99 -9.17 6.72
N ASP A 99 8.63 -8.68 7.90
CA ASP A 99 8.14 -9.55 8.97
C ASP A 99 6.87 -8.98 9.60
N ARG A 100 5.83 -9.81 9.64
CA ARG A 100 4.55 -9.46 10.24
C ARG A 100 4.56 -9.93 11.69
N THR A 101 5.14 -9.09 12.55
CA THR A 101 5.37 -9.39 13.98
C THR A 101 4.08 -9.46 14.79
N ALA A 102 3.02 -8.78 14.34
CA ALA A 102 1.66 -8.91 14.88
C ALA A 102 0.61 -8.73 13.78
N ARG A 103 -0.68 -8.89 14.11
CA ARG A 103 -1.77 -8.70 13.13
C ARG A 103 -1.73 -7.29 12.53
N ASP A 104 -1.40 -6.30 13.33
CA ASP A 104 -1.37 -4.86 13.04
C ASP A 104 0.05 -4.29 13.00
N ARG A 105 1.10 -5.12 13.06
CA ARG A 105 2.51 -4.68 13.02
C ARG A 105 3.26 -5.37 11.91
N LEU A 106 3.99 -4.58 11.12
CA LEU A 106 4.82 -5.03 10.02
C LEU A 106 6.16 -4.30 10.07
N VAL A 107 7.24 -5.04 9.87
CA VAL A 107 8.59 -4.48 9.75
C VAL A 107 9.08 -4.67 8.32
N LEU A 108 9.67 -3.63 7.73
CA LEU A 108 10.38 -3.70 6.46
C LEU A 108 11.85 -3.32 6.67
N ASP A 109 12.74 -4.20 6.23
CA ASP A 109 14.19 -4.02 6.33
C ASP A 109 14.82 -4.23 4.96
N GLY A 110 15.68 -3.33 4.52
CA GLY A 110 16.28 -3.48 3.20
C GLY A 110 17.09 -2.29 2.75
N ALA A 111 17.13 -2.09 1.43
CA ALA A 111 17.81 -0.96 0.83
C ALA A 111 17.03 -0.38 -0.34
N MET A 112 17.08 0.95 -0.46
CA MET A 112 16.49 1.72 -1.55
C MET A 112 17.43 2.88 -1.89
N ASN A 113 17.68 3.10 -3.18
CA ASN A 113 18.58 4.16 -3.67
C ASN A 113 19.99 4.12 -3.06
N GLY A 114 20.50 2.93 -2.71
CA GLY A 114 21.83 2.76 -2.11
C GLY A 114 21.90 3.00 -0.60
N HIS A 115 20.78 3.35 0.05
CA HIS A 115 20.68 3.54 1.48
C HIS A 115 19.98 2.36 2.15
N GLY A 116 20.47 1.97 3.34
CA GLY A 116 19.81 1.01 4.20
C GLY A 116 18.56 1.65 4.82
N ILE A 117 17.42 0.98 4.73
CA ILE A 117 16.14 1.47 5.24
C ILE A 117 15.55 0.42 6.18
N HIS A 118 15.16 0.89 7.36
CA HIS A 118 14.33 0.15 8.30
C HIS A 118 13.03 0.93 8.52
N MET A 119 11.89 0.24 8.48
CA MET A 119 10.58 0.84 8.77
C MET A 119 9.77 -0.07 9.69
N GLU A 120 9.27 0.51 10.78
CA GLU A 120 8.24 -0.09 11.62
C GLU A 120 6.89 0.48 11.23
N LEU A 121 5.95 -0.42 10.94
CA LEU A 121 4.66 -0.08 10.34
C LEU A 121 3.50 -0.55 11.22
N GLU A 122 2.47 0.29 11.29
CA GLU A 122 1.20 0.00 11.96
C GLU A 122 0.07 -0.08 10.93
N LEU A 123 -0.75 -1.13 11.01
CA LEU A 123 -1.89 -1.27 10.11
C LEU A 123 -2.93 -0.20 10.45
N VAL A 124 -3.30 0.61 9.46
CA VAL A 124 -4.34 1.62 9.63
C VAL A 124 -5.67 0.93 9.94
N ASP A 125 -6.25 1.31 11.08
CA ASP A 125 -7.60 0.92 11.44
C ASP A 125 -8.62 1.68 10.57
N LEU A 126 -9.14 0.99 9.56
CA LEU A 126 -10.11 1.56 8.63
C LEU A 126 -11.46 1.87 9.29
N ASP A 127 -11.75 1.28 10.46
CA ASP A 127 -13.01 1.52 11.19
C ASP A 127 -13.07 2.94 11.77
N GLN A 128 -11.93 3.62 11.89
CA GLN A 128 -11.82 5.00 12.35
C GLN A 128 -12.20 6.03 11.27
N PHE A 129 -12.43 5.61 10.02
CA PHE A 129 -12.91 6.49 8.95
C PHE A 129 -14.44 6.38 8.79
N PRO A 130 -15.23 7.40 9.17
CA PRO A 130 -16.70 7.33 9.16
C PRO A 130 -17.32 7.15 7.76
N VAL A 131 -16.54 7.28 6.69
CA VAL A 131 -16.99 7.11 5.30
C VAL A 131 -17.05 5.63 4.89
N VAL A 132 -16.20 4.77 5.48
CA VAL A 132 -16.17 3.33 5.20
C VAL A 132 -17.27 2.60 5.98
N ASN A 133 -17.73 3.19 7.09
CA ASN A 133 -18.75 2.64 7.99
C ASN A 133 -20.20 3.08 7.66
N ARG A 134 -20.44 3.74 6.52
CA ARG A 134 -21.81 4.08 6.11
C ARG A 134 -22.37 2.93 5.28
N ALA A 135 -23.44 2.32 5.77
CA ALA A 135 -24.30 1.49 4.93
C ALA A 135 -24.66 2.28 3.68
N PHE A 136 -24.28 1.76 2.52
CA PHE A 136 -24.58 2.35 1.22
C PHE A 136 -26.11 2.30 1.04
N HIS A 137 -26.80 3.41 1.29
CA HIS A 137 -28.23 3.52 1.02
C HIS A 137 -28.43 3.79 -0.48
N TRP A 138 -28.88 2.78 -1.22
CA TRP A 138 -29.38 2.98 -2.58
C TRP A 138 -30.68 3.79 -2.50
N ILE A 139 -30.61 5.09 -2.76
CA ILE A 139 -31.80 5.86 -3.11
C ILE A 139 -32.11 5.53 -4.56
N ASN A 140 -33.14 4.73 -4.77
CA ASN A 140 -33.70 4.47 -6.07
C ASN A 140 -34.88 5.43 -6.27
N ASP A 141 -34.62 6.62 -6.81
CA ASP A 141 -35.69 7.52 -7.26
C ASP A 141 -36.28 6.95 -8.55
N TYR A 142 -37.36 6.17 -8.42
CA TYR A 142 -38.27 5.92 -9.53
C TYR A 142 -39.20 7.13 -9.68
N PRO A 143 -39.14 7.89 -10.79
CA PRO A 143 -40.18 8.88 -11.07
C PRO A 143 -41.47 8.13 -11.45
N PHE A 144 -42.53 8.33 -10.66
CA PHE A 144 -43.89 8.06 -11.13
C PHE A 144 -44.28 9.17 -12.11
N GLU A 145 -44.19 8.88 -13.41
CA GLU A 145 -44.89 9.67 -14.42
C GLU A 145 -46.40 9.44 -14.27
N ARG A 146 -47.17 10.53 -14.23
CA ARG A 146 -48.63 10.53 -14.34
C ARG A 146 -49.05 11.11 -15.67
#